data_AF-U1PJ04-F1
#
_entry.id   AF-U1PJ04-F1
#
_cell.length_a   1.000
_cell.length_b   1.000
_cell.length_c   1.000
_cell.angle_alpha   90.00
_cell.angle_beta   90.00
_cell.angle_gamma   90.00
#
_symmetry.space_group_name_H-M   'P 1'
#
loop_
_entity.id
_entity.type
_entity.pdbx_description
1 polymer ?
#
loop_
_entity_poly.entity_id
_entity_poly.type
_entity_poly.pdbx_seq_one_letter_code
_entity_poly.pdbx_strand_id
1 'polypeptide(L)'
;MDGEDGIDGSNVVTASMAKVLEMDYLGRFDTSMWETDSIYMGHTSFGVPDGYWEDRSERRNNRGYLLDILDNGDPNRYPLNSAARYEITMPGTLGFGSTTEMIIEARVLSNLHAYADNGFDAQPADLDTLLAVVNEVVDEAEEGEYSYLVGLASPTGWSERVRN
;
A
#
# COMPACT_ATOMS: atom_id res chain seq x y z
N MET A 1 38.98 -15.71 -11.43
CA MET A 1 39.42 -14.63 -10.53
C MET A 1 38.67 -13.38 -10.94
N ASP A 2 37.43 -13.34 -10.48
CA ASP A 2 36.69 -12.25 -9.84
C ASP A 2 36.97 -10.81 -10.27
N GLY A 3 35.95 -10.20 -10.89
CA GLY A 3 35.58 -8.82 -10.65
C GLY A 3 34.16 -8.85 -10.09
N GLU A 4 34.04 -8.76 -8.77
CA GLU A 4 32.76 -8.51 -8.08
C GLU A 4 32.22 -7.18 -8.59
N ASP A 5 31.09 -7.23 -9.29
CA ASP A 5 30.29 -6.07 -9.65
C ASP A 5 29.63 -5.58 -8.35
N GLY A 6 30.36 -4.77 -7.60
CA GLY A 6 29.89 -4.20 -6.34
C GLY A 6 28.65 -3.34 -6.60
N ILE A 7 27.58 -3.62 -5.85
CA ILE A 7 26.34 -2.82 -5.89
C ILE A 7 26.69 -1.36 -5.62
N ASP A 8 26.36 -0.47 -6.56
CA ASP A 8 26.51 0.98 -6.39
C ASP A 8 25.69 1.43 -5.15
N GLY A 9 26.39 1.96 -4.15
CA GLY A 9 25.84 2.31 -2.84
C GLY A 9 24.78 3.42 -2.88
N SER A 10 24.52 4.03 -4.05
CA SER A 10 23.45 5.02 -4.23
C SER A 10 22.04 4.43 -4.32
N ASN A 11 21.89 3.12 -4.57
CA ASN A 11 20.59 2.47 -4.77
C ASN A 11 20.16 1.57 -3.60
N VAL A 12 20.83 1.66 -2.45
CA VAL A 12 20.54 0.83 -1.28
C VAL A 12 19.58 1.57 -0.34
N VAL A 13 18.42 0.96 -0.07
CA VAL A 13 17.46 1.41 0.94
C VAL A 13 17.55 0.47 2.13
N THR A 14 17.87 0.97 3.32
CA THR A 14 17.91 0.15 4.55
C THR A 14 16.51 -0.09 5.09
N ALA A 15 16.33 -1.14 5.90
CA ALA A 15 15.03 -1.45 6.53
C ALA A 15 14.44 -0.26 7.31
N SER A 16 15.29 0.45 8.07
CA SER A 16 14.83 1.61 8.84
C SER A 16 14.45 2.79 7.94
N MET A 17 15.15 3.00 6.82
CA MET A 17 14.78 4.02 5.84
C MET A 17 13.45 3.67 5.16
N ALA A 18 13.29 2.41 4.73
CA ALA A 18 12.06 1.93 4.13
C ALA A 18 10.86 2.08 5.06
N LYS A 19 11.03 1.81 6.36
CA LYS A 19 10.00 2.05 7.37
C LYS A 19 9.61 3.52 7.47
N VAL A 20 10.57 4.44 7.46
CA VAL A 20 10.26 5.88 7.50
C VAL A 20 9.52 6.32 6.24
N LEU A 21 9.94 5.82 5.06
CA LEU A 21 9.25 6.09 3.79
C LEU A 21 7.82 5.53 3.77
N GLU A 22 7.61 4.33 4.32
CA GLU A 22 6.28 3.73 4.51
C GLU A 22 5.39 4.64 5.35
N MET A 23 5.89 5.11 6.49
CA MET A 23 5.16 5.99 7.39
C MET A 23 4.85 7.35 6.75
N ASP A 24 5.80 7.96 6.03
CA ASP A 24 5.60 9.25 5.35
C ASP A 24 4.55 9.15 4.24
N TYR A 25 4.65 8.14 3.38
CA TYR A 25 3.67 7.93 2.31
C TYR A 25 2.25 7.76 2.86
N LEU A 26 2.09 6.86 3.83
CA LEU A 26 0.79 6.58 4.43
C LEU A 26 0.25 7.75 5.25
N GLY A 27 1.13 8.51 5.92
CA GLY A 27 0.73 9.72 6.62
C GLY A 27 0.16 10.79 5.68
N ARG A 28 0.83 11.03 4.54
CA ARG A 28 0.34 11.98 3.52
C ARG A 28 -0.94 11.53 2.85
N PHE A 29 -1.06 10.22 2.59
CA PHE A 29 -2.29 9.65 2.06
C PHE A 29 -3.45 9.85 3.03
N ASP A 30 -3.28 9.52 4.31
CA ASP A 30 -4.29 9.77 5.34
C ASP A 30 -4.68 11.24 5.38
N THR A 31 -3.70 12.16 5.44
CA THR A 31 -3.99 13.61 5.41
C THR A 31 -4.83 13.98 4.20
N SER A 32 -4.50 13.47 3.01
CA SER A 32 -5.27 13.74 1.80
C SER A 32 -6.71 13.23 1.91
N MET A 33 -6.92 12.04 2.48
CA MET A 33 -8.26 11.47 2.67
C MET A 33 -9.09 12.26 3.68
N TRP A 34 -8.48 12.70 4.79
CA TRP A 34 -9.16 13.44 5.86
C TRP A 34 -9.43 14.91 5.51
N GLU A 35 -8.64 15.51 4.62
CA GLU A 35 -8.83 16.89 4.15
C GLU A 35 -9.71 17.00 2.90
N THR A 36 -10.07 15.88 2.27
CA THR A 36 -10.86 15.88 1.03
C THR A 36 -12.36 15.91 1.33
N ASP A 37 -13.02 16.98 0.89
CA ASP A 37 -14.47 17.14 1.02
C ASP A 37 -15.27 16.36 -0.05
N SER A 38 -14.61 15.90 -1.12
CA SER A 38 -15.29 15.21 -2.23
C SER A 38 -14.42 14.21 -2.97
N ILE A 39 -14.97 13.02 -3.24
CA ILE A 39 -14.35 11.98 -4.07
C ILE A 39 -15.11 11.89 -5.40
N TYR A 40 -14.38 11.91 -6.51
CA TYR A 40 -14.94 11.75 -7.85
C TYR A 40 -14.89 10.28 -8.29
N MET A 41 -16.03 9.74 -8.67
CA MET A 41 -16.22 8.36 -9.14
C MET A 41 -16.80 8.40 -10.56
N GLY A 42 -15.92 8.46 -11.56
CA GLY A 42 -16.32 8.63 -12.96
C GLY A 42 -17.09 9.94 -13.18
N HIS A 43 -18.42 9.85 -13.37
CA HIS A 43 -19.30 11.00 -13.59
C HIS A 43 -20.04 11.49 -12.33
N THR A 44 -19.87 10.80 -11.21
CA THR A 44 -20.50 11.16 -9.93
C THR A 44 -19.46 11.70 -8.95
N SER A 45 -19.92 12.46 -7.97
CA SER A 45 -19.10 12.92 -6.85
C SER A 45 -19.77 12.53 -5.55
N PHE A 46 -19.02 11.95 -4.62
CA PHE A 46 -19.42 11.72 -3.25
C PHE A 46 -18.88 12.85 -2.39
N GLY A 47 -19.76 13.61 -1.74
CA GLY A 47 -19.34 14.55 -0.70
C GLY A 47 -19.03 13.78 0.57
N VAL A 48 -17.88 14.03 1.18
CA VAL A 48 -17.40 13.35 2.39
C VAL A 48 -17.91 14.13 3.61
N PRO A 49 -18.86 13.59 4.41
CA PRO A 49 -19.31 14.26 5.63
C PRO A 49 -18.22 14.30 6.71
N ASP A 50 -18.30 15.29 7.59
CA ASP A 50 -17.48 15.34 8.80
C ASP A 50 -17.57 14.03 9.59
N GLY A 51 -16.41 13.47 9.95
CA GLY A 51 -16.32 12.21 10.71
C GLY A 51 -16.64 10.94 9.91
N TYR A 52 -16.89 11.02 8.59
CA TYR A 52 -17.30 9.86 7.79
C TYR A 52 -16.31 8.68 7.85
N TRP A 53 -15.01 8.97 7.91
CA TRP A 53 -13.93 7.99 7.90
C TRP A 53 -13.70 7.26 9.24
N GLU A 54 -14.27 7.74 10.35
CA GLU A 54 -14.00 7.19 11.69
C GLU A 54 -14.28 5.68 11.79
N ASP A 55 -15.35 5.22 11.14
CA ASP A 55 -15.75 3.81 11.09
C ASP A 55 -15.59 3.18 9.70
N ARG A 56 -14.95 3.90 8.76
CA ARG A 56 -14.80 3.51 7.35
C ARG A 56 -13.36 3.55 6.88
N SER A 57 -12.42 3.47 7.82
CA SER A 57 -11.00 3.38 7.54
C SER A 57 -10.36 2.22 8.29
N GLU A 58 -9.40 1.56 7.66
CA GLU A 58 -8.71 0.39 8.19
C GLU A 58 -7.21 0.49 7.90
N ARG A 59 -6.40 0.01 8.85
CA ARG A 59 -4.96 -0.21 8.67
C ARG A 59 -4.67 -1.70 8.57
N ARG A 60 -4.03 -2.11 7.47
CA ARG A 60 -3.56 -3.49 7.25
C ARG A 60 -2.04 -3.52 7.16
N ASN A 61 -1.43 -4.67 7.44
CA ASN A 61 0.00 -4.88 7.28
C ASN A 61 0.37 -6.36 7.26
N ASN A 62 1.62 -6.65 6.86
CA ASN A 62 2.18 -7.99 6.77
C ASN A 62 3.06 -8.35 7.97
N ARG A 63 2.76 -7.83 9.18
CA ARG A 63 3.57 -8.09 10.38
C ARG A 63 3.67 -9.58 10.71
N GLY A 64 2.61 -10.35 10.48
CA GLY A 64 2.60 -11.80 10.70
C GLY A 64 3.58 -12.53 9.79
N TYR A 65 3.58 -12.18 8.50
CA TYR A 65 4.53 -12.72 7.52
C TYR A 65 5.97 -12.27 7.81
N LEU A 66 6.18 -11.00 8.17
CA LEU A 66 7.50 -10.52 8.56
C LEU A 66 8.07 -11.32 9.75
N LEU A 67 7.25 -11.61 10.77
CA LEU A 67 7.69 -12.42 11.91
C LEU A 67 8.13 -13.83 11.51
N ASP A 68 7.50 -14.41 10.48
CA ASP A 68 7.83 -15.76 9.99
C ASP A 68 9.21 -15.82 9.33
N ILE A 69 9.58 -14.74 8.61
CA ILE A 69 10.86 -14.66 7.90
C ILE A 69 11.99 -14.06 8.74
N LEU A 70 11.70 -13.44 9.88
CA LEU A 70 12.72 -12.88 10.77
C LEU A 70 13.34 -13.96 11.68
N ASP A 71 14.65 -14.14 11.61
CA ASP A 71 15.39 -14.98 12.56
C ASP A 71 15.62 -14.23 13.89
N ASN A 72 14.60 -14.20 14.75
CA ASN A 72 14.61 -13.58 16.09
C ASN A 72 14.81 -12.04 16.11
N GLY A 73 14.55 -11.34 15.01
CA GLY A 73 14.65 -9.88 14.90
C GLY A 73 13.47 -9.12 15.52
N ASP A 74 13.69 -7.86 15.90
CA ASP A 74 12.62 -6.94 16.32
C ASP A 74 11.85 -6.42 15.08
N PRO A 75 10.58 -6.83 14.85
CA PRO A 75 9.80 -6.43 13.67
C PRO A 75 9.54 -4.92 13.61
N ASN A 76 9.69 -4.20 14.72
CA ASN A 76 9.50 -2.75 14.74
C ASN A 76 10.62 -1.99 14.02
N ARG A 77 11.68 -2.64 13.56
CA ARG A 77 12.78 -2.00 12.82
C ARG A 77 12.62 -2.06 11.30
N TYR A 78 11.58 -2.76 10.82
CA TYR A 78 11.36 -3.09 9.43
C TYR A 78 10.07 -2.44 8.90
N PRO A 79 9.97 -2.21 7.58
CA PRO A 79 8.68 -1.90 6.95
C PRO A 79 7.75 -3.11 7.12
N LEU A 80 6.45 -2.87 7.08
CA LEU A 80 5.45 -3.93 7.26
C LEU A 80 4.60 -4.16 6.01
N ASN A 81 4.92 -3.51 4.89
CA ASN A 81 4.03 -3.41 3.72
C ASN A 81 2.64 -2.94 4.16
N SER A 82 2.62 -1.86 4.93
CA SER A 82 1.40 -1.33 5.52
C SER A 82 0.48 -0.75 4.44
N ALA A 83 -0.82 -0.84 4.67
CA ALA A 83 -1.86 -0.26 3.83
C ALA A 83 -2.84 0.58 4.66
N ALA A 84 -3.36 1.66 4.05
CA ALA A 84 -4.50 2.42 4.54
C ALA A 84 -5.65 2.23 3.57
N ARG A 85 -6.78 1.73 4.07
CA ARG A 85 -7.98 1.47 3.28
C ARG A 85 -9.11 2.34 3.77
N TYR A 86 -9.85 2.92 2.84
CA TYR A 86 -11.01 3.76 3.08
C TYR A 86 -12.18 3.25 2.25
N GLU A 87 -13.36 3.20 2.86
CA GLU A 87 -14.56 2.65 2.26
C GLU A 87 -15.63 3.71 2.05
N ILE A 88 -16.10 3.84 0.80
CA ILE A 88 -17.29 4.63 0.48
C ILE A 88 -18.46 3.67 0.40
N THR A 89 -19.45 3.91 1.24
CA THR A 89 -20.69 3.14 1.30
C THR A 89 -21.90 3.96 0.93
N MET A 90 -22.85 3.32 0.24
CA MET A 90 -24.17 3.84 -0.07
C MET A 90 -25.22 3.18 0.83
N PRO A 91 -26.30 3.90 1.21
CA PRO A 91 -27.41 3.29 1.91
C PRO A 91 -28.00 2.13 1.09
N GLY A 92 -28.20 0.97 1.71
CA GLY A 92 -28.79 -0.19 1.04
C GLY A 92 -30.25 0.07 0.62
N THR A 93 -30.72 -0.67 -0.39
CA THR A 93 -32.13 -0.64 -0.79
C THR A 93 -33.05 -0.98 0.39
N LEU A 94 -34.16 -0.25 0.54
CA LEU A 94 -35.12 -0.38 1.64
C LEU A 94 -34.61 0.00 3.05
N GLY A 95 -33.44 0.63 3.17
CA GLY A 95 -32.92 1.12 4.46
C GLY A 95 -32.31 0.03 5.34
N PHE A 96 -31.97 -1.13 4.77
CA PHE A 96 -31.24 -2.17 5.47
C PHE A 96 -29.77 -2.15 5.05
N GLY A 97 -28.90 -1.89 6.03
CA GLY A 97 -27.45 -1.94 5.83
C GLY A 97 -26.89 -0.83 4.95
N SER A 98 -25.59 -0.96 4.67
CA SER A 98 -24.85 -0.14 3.73
C SER A 98 -24.10 -1.08 2.80
N THR A 99 -24.03 -0.73 1.51
CA THR A 99 -23.25 -1.48 0.52
C THR A 99 -22.02 -0.67 0.17
N THR A 100 -20.87 -1.33 0.08
CA THR A 100 -19.63 -0.76 -0.44
C THR A 100 -19.81 -0.38 -1.91
N GLU A 101 -19.57 0.89 -2.24
CA GLU A 101 -19.62 1.39 -3.61
C GLU A 101 -18.19 1.55 -4.16
N MET A 102 -17.26 1.95 -3.30
CA MET A 102 -15.86 2.11 -3.66
C MET A 102 -14.91 1.84 -2.49
N ILE A 103 -13.77 1.24 -2.81
CA ILE A 103 -12.59 1.20 -1.95
C ILE A 103 -11.53 2.16 -2.49
N ILE A 104 -10.92 2.92 -1.58
CA ILE A 104 -9.74 3.73 -1.84
C ILE A 104 -8.63 3.23 -0.92
N GLU A 105 -7.52 2.78 -1.47
CA GLU A 105 -6.46 2.18 -0.69
C GLU A 105 -5.09 2.69 -1.10
N ALA A 106 -4.23 2.92 -0.12
CA ALA A 106 -2.80 3.12 -0.33
C ALA A 106 -2.04 1.92 0.21
N ARG A 107 -1.15 1.32 -0.60
CA ARG A 107 -0.26 0.23 -0.18
C ARG A 107 1.20 0.61 -0.37
N VAL A 108 2.04 0.18 0.56
CA VAL A 108 3.50 0.25 0.43
C VAL A 108 4.05 -1.14 0.12
N LEU A 109 4.87 -1.23 -0.93
CA LEU A 109 5.41 -2.47 -1.46
C LEU A 109 6.94 -2.49 -1.23
N SER A 110 7.35 -3.29 -0.27
CA SER A 110 8.74 -3.50 0.12
C SER A 110 9.09 -4.99 0.02
N ASN A 111 10.33 -5.30 -0.38
CA ASN A 111 10.82 -6.68 -0.37
C ASN A 111 11.22 -7.09 1.05
N LEU A 112 10.27 -7.61 1.82
CA LEU A 112 10.48 -7.98 3.23
C LEU A 112 11.57 -9.05 3.41
N HIS A 113 11.73 -9.97 2.46
CA HIS A 113 12.83 -10.94 2.46
C HIS A 113 14.19 -10.28 2.36
N ALA A 114 14.38 -9.36 1.41
CA ALA A 114 15.65 -8.66 1.26
C ALA A 114 16.04 -7.92 2.56
N TYR A 115 15.07 -7.29 3.22
CA TYR A 115 15.31 -6.66 4.51
C TYR A 115 15.60 -7.66 5.63
N ALA A 116 14.88 -8.79 5.70
CA ALA A 116 15.12 -9.81 6.72
C ALA A 116 16.51 -10.47 6.56
N ASP A 117 16.91 -10.76 5.33
CA ASP A 117 18.14 -11.48 5.02
C ASP A 117 19.38 -10.57 5.06
N ASN A 118 19.27 -9.35 4.51
CA ASN A 118 20.42 -8.47 4.27
C ASN A 118 20.38 -7.16 5.07
N GLY A 119 19.25 -6.81 5.69
CA GLY A 119 19.03 -5.52 6.36
C GLY A 119 18.75 -4.35 5.40
N PHE A 120 18.79 -4.58 4.09
CA PHE A 120 18.54 -3.59 3.06
C PHE A 120 17.95 -4.23 1.80
N ASP A 121 17.37 -3.39 0.94
CA ASP A 121 16.96 -3.73 -0.41
C ASP A 121 17.58 -2.75 -1.38
N ALA A 122 18.06 -3.27 -2.52
CA ALA A 122 18.66 -2.49 -3.60
C ALA A 122 17.92 -2.68 -4.93
N GLN A 123 16.83 -3.44 -4.93
CA GLN A 123 16.05 -3.74 -6.13
C GLN A 123 14.78 -2.87 -6.16
N PRO A 124 14.58 -2.03 -7.18
CA PRO A 124 13.31 -1.35 -7.40
C PRO A 124 12.17 -2.35 -7.60
N ALA A 125 10.97 -1.99 -7.18
CA ALA A 125 9.77 -2.76 -7.51
C ALA A 125 9.57 -2.81 -9.04
N ASP A 126 9.24 -3.99 -9.54
CA ASP A 126 9.13 -4.26 -10.97
C ASP A 126 7.68 -4.42 -11.45
N LEU A 127 7.53 -4.73 -12.73
CA LEU A 127 6.22 -4.93 -13.35
C LEU A 127 5.48 -6.12 -12.76
N ASP A 128 6.19 -7.19 -12.41
CA ASP A 128 5.56 -8.39 -11.83
C ASP A 128 5.00 -8.07 -10.44
N THR A 129 5.72 -7.28 -9.65
CA THR A 129 5.24 -6.75 -8.36
C THR A 129 3.97 -5.91 -8.54
N LEU A 130 3.93 -5.03 -9.55
CA LEU A 130 2.74 -4.22 -9.86
C LEU A 130 1.56 -5.11 -10.27
N LEU A 131 1.78 -6.03 -11.21
CA LEU A 131 0.72 -6.90 -11.74
C LEU A 131 0.14 -7.82 -10.67
N ALA A 132 0.95 -8.31 -9.74
CA ALA A 132 0.49 -9.10 -8.61
C ALA A 132 -0.57 -8.33 -7.79
N VAL A 133 -0.31 -7.07 -7.47
CA VAL A 133 -1.25 -6.24 -6.70
C VAL A 133 -2.48 -5.86 -7.53
N VAL A 134 -2.31 -5.52 -8.81
CA VAL A 134 -3.44 -5.19 -9.68
C VAL A 134 -4.39 -6.37 -9.82
N ASN A 135 -3.87 -7.58 -10.00
CA ASN A 135 -4.71 -8.78 -10.10
C ASN A 135 -5.49 -9.01 -8.80
N GLU A 136 -4.83 -8.91 -7.64
CA GLU A 136 -5.51 -9.04 -6.33
C GLU A 136 -6.65 -8.02 -6.17
N VAL A 137 -6.39 -6.77 -6.54
CA VAL A 137 -7.36 -5.67 -6.46
C VAL A 137 -8.54 -5.88 -7.43
N VAL A 138 -8.27 -6.36 -8.65
CA VAL A 138 -9.31 -6.66 -9.64
C VAL A 138 -10.18 -7.81 -9.15
N ASP A 139 -9.58 -8.91 -8.69
CA ASP A 139 -10.30 -10.07 -8.17
C ASP A 139 -11.20 -9.66 -6.98
N GLU A 140 -10.67 -8.87 -6.04
CA GLU A 140 -11.43 -8.34 -4.90
C GLU A 140 -12.58 -7.42 -5.32
N ALA A 141 -12.35 -6.51 -6.28
CA ALA A 141 -13.38 -5.58 -6.77
C ALA A 141 -14.50 -6.30 -7.53
N GLU A 142 -14.16 -7.33 -8.30
CA GLU A 142 -15.13 -8.16 -9.03
C GLU A 142 -15.98 -9.00 -8.08
N GLU A 143 -15.38 -9.65 -7.07
CA GLU A 143 -16.13 -10.40 -6.05
C GLU A 143 -17.06 -9.52 -5.22
N GLY A 144 -16.63 -8.30 -4.91
CA GLY A 144 -17.38 -7.36 -4.09
C GLY A 144 -18.37 -6.47 -4.84
N GLU A 145 -18.34 -6.49 -6.17
CA GLU A 145 -19.14 -5.62 -7.06
C GLU A 145 -18.99 -4.11 -6.77
N TYR A 146 -17.77 -3.64 -6.49
CA TYR A 146 -17.49 -2.23 -6.22
C TYR A 146 -16.30 -1.68 -7.02
N SER A 147 -16.20 -0.34 -7.09
CA SER A 147 -15.04 0.31 -7.71
C SER A 147 -13.82 0.31 -6.80
N TYR A 148 -12.61 0.29 -7.38
CA TYR A 148 -11.37 0.31 -6.60
C TYR A 148 -10.41 1.38 -7.11
N LEU A 149 -9.90 2.20 -6.19
CA LEU A 149 -8.78 3.10 -6.43
C LEU A 149 -7.62 2.69 -5.53
N VAL A 150 -6.49 2.28 -6.12
CA VAL A 150 -5.30 1.89 -5.37
C VAL A 150 -4.11 2.79 -5.70
N GLY A 151 -3.50 3.37 -4.68
CA GLY A 151 -2.23 4.07 -4.72
C GLY A 151 -1.11 3.13 -4.24
N LEU A 152 -0.06 2.99 -5.05
CA LEU A 152 1.07 2.12 -4.73
C LEU A 152 2.35 2.92 -4.57
N ALA A 153 3.04 2.71 -3.45
CA ALA A 153 4.39 3.24 -3.22
C ALA A 153 5.39 2.10 -3.05
N SER A 154 6.62 2.34 -3.48
CA SER A 154 7.74 1.45 -3.23
C SER A 154 8.90 2.25 -2.65
N PRO A 155 9.45 1.89 -1.47
CA PRO A 155 10.59 2.60 -0.89
C PRO A 155 11.86 2.58 -1.76
N THR A 156 12.05 1.53 -2.55
CA THR A 156 13.14 1.41 -3.55
C THR A 156 12.80 2.07 -4.89
N GLY A 157 11.58 2.61 -5.02
CA GLY A 157 11.04 3.16 -6.24
C GLY A 157 10.66 2.08 -7.26
N TRP A 158 10.22 2.52 -8.43
CA TRP A 158 9.79 1.64 -9.52
C TRP A 158 10.87 1.47 -10.57
N SER A 159 11.00 0.28 -11.13
CA SER A 159 11.84 0.03 -12.31
C SER A 159 11.41 0.89 -13.50
N GLU A 160 12.33 1.15 -14.44
CA GLU A 160 12.04 1.98 -15.63
C GLU A 160 10.89 1.43 -16.48
N ARG A 161 10.71 0.10 -16.50
CA ARG A 161 9.64 -0.58 -17.24
C ARG A 161 8.25 -0.30 -16.70
N VAL A 162 8.13 0.08 -15.43
CA VAL A 162 6.85 0.50 -14.83
C VAL A 162 6.59 1.99 -15.08
N ARG A 163 7.65 2.79 -15.29
CA ARG A 163 7.55 4.24 -15.47
C ARG A 163 7.22 4.66 -16.92
N ASN A 164 7.38 3.77 -17.90
CA ASN A 164 7.19 4.03 -19.34
C ASN A 164 6.16 3.08 -19.93
#